data_AF-A0A937ABH6-F1
#
_entry.id   AF-A0A937ABH6-F1
#
_cell.length_a   1.000
_cell.length_b   1.000
_cell.length_c   1.000
_cell.angle_alpha   90.00
_cell.angle_beta   90.00
_cell.angle_gamma   90.00
#
_symmetry.space_group_name_H-M   'P 1'
#
loop_
_entity.id
_entity.type
_entity.pdbx_description
1 polymer ?
#
loop_
_entity_poly.entity_id
_entity_poly.type
_entity_poly.pdbx_seq_one_letter_code
_entity_poly.pdbx_strand_id
1 'polypeptide(L)'
;MRTPWHTAWQGPDLVVFRDDTEVDRFAAAQIERVVFVYRGHGDTPGDLIYAVVELPDEYVLLPVETGFAGRVNFERLDFWAEKQCIYWVPEGKASLPARLRRSVWLLRPGAPSYTRVPRSELQGRVEQWPLEGPQTWEQRKWLRIANSRPFAGLNPITQPGELSEHPPTRRRA
;
A
#
# COMPACT_ATOMS: atom_id res chain seq x y z
N MET A 1 -8.62 -9.31 -21.29
CA MET A 1 -7.91 -10.61 -21.22
C MET A 1 -7.94 -11.05 -19.77
N ARG A 2 -8.49 -12.22 -19.45
CA ARG A 2 -8.46 -12.78 -18.09
C ARG A 2 -7.01 -13.18 -17.81
N THR A 3 -6.42 -12.70 -16.72
CA THR A 3 -5.10 -13.18 -16.30
C THR A 3 -5.23 -14.65 -15.91
N PRO A 4 -4.24 -15.51 -16.21
CA PRO A 4 -4.30 -16.91 -15.78
C PRO A 4 -4.25 -17.01 -14.25
N TRP A 5 -3.71 -15.99 -13.58
CA TRP A 5 -3.58 -15.92 -12.12
C TRP A 5 -4.80 -15.28 -11.46
N HIS A 6 -5.17 -15.82 -10.30
CA HIS A 6 -6.01 -15.14 -9.33
C HIS A 6 -5.82 -15.71 -7.92
N THR A 7 -6.18 -14.93 -6.89
CA THR A 7 -6.28 -15.38 -5.51
C THR A 7 -7.74 -15.35 -5.08
N ALA A 8 -8.16 -16.25 -4.19
CA ALA A 8 -9.48 -16.24 -3.59
C ALA A 8 -9.42 -16.65 -2.12
N TRP A 9 -10.42 -16.23 -1.35
CA TRP A 9 -10.66 -16.79 -0.03
C TRP A 9 -11.34 -18.16 -0.14
N GLN A 10 -10.85 -19.14 0.62
CA GLN A 10 -11.56 -20.39 0.88
C GLN A 10 -11.57 -20.65 2.38
N GLY A 11 -12.69 -20.39 3.05
CA GLY A 11 -12.75 -20.44 4.51
C GLY A 11 -11.75 -19.44 5.13
N PRO A 12 -10.86 -19.85 6.05
CA PRO A 12 -9.85 -18.99 6.65
C PRO A 12 -8.57 -18.82 5.79
N ASP A 13 -8.50 -19.47 4.63
CA ASP A 13 -7.30 -19.54 3.81
C ASP A 13 -7.37 -18.59 2.61
N LEU A 14 -6.20 -18.14 2.17
CA LEU A 14 -5.98 -17.52 0.88
C LEU A 14 -5.38 -18.57 -0.06
N VAL A 15 -6.02 -18.74 -1.21
CA VAL A 15 -5.67 -19.75 -2.22
C VAL A 15 -5.27 -19.06 -3.51
N VAL A 16 -4.10 -19.42 -4.04
CA VAL A 16 -3.58 -18.90 -5.31
C VAL A 16 -3.85 -19.92 -6.41
N PHE A 17 -4.42 -19.43 -7.51
CA PHE A 17 -4.77 -20.21 -8.68
C PHE A 17 -3.97 -19.76 -9.89
N ARG A 18 -3.67 -20.73 -10.75
CA ARG A 18 -3.24 -20.51 -12.13
C ARG A 18 -4.10 -21.36 -13.06
N ASP A 19 -4.75 -20.74 -14.03
CA ASP A 19 -5.64 -21.40 -14.99
C ASP A 19 -6.70 -22.25 -14.26
N ASP A 20 -7.31 -21.66 -13.22
CA ASP A 20 -8.30 -22.26 -12.31
C ASP A 20 -7.80 -23.49 -11.52
N THR A 21 -6.51 -23.82 -11.59
CA THR A 21 -5.86 -24.85 -10.78
C THR A 21 -5.24 -24.22 -9.54
N GLU A 22 -5.58 -24.75 -8.36
CA GLU A 22 -4.93 -24.38 -7.10
C GLU A 22 -3.44 -24.74 -7.18
N VAL A 23 -2.58 -23.75 -6.99
CA VAL A 23 -1.13 -23.90 -7.02
C VAL A 23 -0.47 -23.53 -5.70
N ASP A 24 -1.19 -22.85 -4.83
CA ASP A 24 -0.75 -22.56 -3.47
C ASP A 24 -1.93 -22.24 -2.54
N ARG A 25 -1.70 -22.41 -1.24
CA ARG A 25 -2.63 -22.10 -0.16
C ARG A 25 -1.85 -21.73 1.10
N PHE A 26 -2.30 -20.70 1.80
CA PHE A 26 -1.80 -20.35 3.11
C PHE A 26 -2.91 -19.79 4.00
N ALA A 27 -2.83 -20.09 5.29
CA ALA A 27 -3.81 -19.62 6.27
C ALA A 27 -3.61 -18.12 6.52
N ALA A 28 -4.67 -17.32 6.42
CA ALA A 28 -4.55 -15.89 6.66
C ALA A 28 -4.15 -15.57 8.12
N ALA A 29 -4.47 -16.47 9.06
CA ALA A 29 -4.04 -16.37 10.45
C ALA A 29 -2.50 -16.37 10.58
N GLN A 30 -1.80 -17.12 9.74
CA GLN A 30 -0.33 -17.25 9.76
C GLN A 30 0.41 -16.07 9.15
N ILE A 31 -0.28 -15.16 8.47
CA ILE A 31 0.34 -13.99 7.88
C ILE A 31 0.89 -13.11 9.01
N GLU A 32 2.19 -12.89 9.04
CA GLU A 32 2.85 -12.00 10.00
C GLU A 32 2.81 -10.56 9.47
N ARG A 33 3.00 -10.39 8.17
CA ARG A 33 3.09 -9.10 7.51
C ARG A 33 2.68 -9.17 6.05
N VAL A 34 1.99 -8.16 5.57
CA VAL A 34 1.75 -7.90 4.16
C VAL A 34 2.46 -6.60 3.81
N VAL A 35 3.36 -6.62 2.83
CA VAL A 35 4.03 -5.43 2.34
C VAL A 35 3.61 -5.17 0.89
N PHE A 36 2.92 -4.07 0.66
CA PHE A 36 2.61 -3.59 -0.69
C PHE A 36 3.76 -2.76 -1.24
N VAL A 37 4.28 -3.20 -2.39
CA VAL A 37 5.29 -2.48 -3.14
C VAL A 37 4.60 -1.68 -4.23
N TYR A 38 4.79 -0.36 -4.21
CA TYR A 38 4.09 0.56 -5.08
C TYR A 38 5.02 1.47 -5.89
N ARG A 39 4.54 1.93 -7.05
CA ARG A 39 5.15 3.02 -7.84
C ARG A 39 4.42 4.34 -7.62
N GLY A 40 5.07 5.44 -7.99
CA GLY A 40 4.48 6.76 -7.83
C GLY A 40 4.16 7.05 -6.36
N HIS A 41 2.91 7.39 -6.08
CA HIS A 41 2.45 7.72 -4.72
C HIS A 41 1.83 6.53 -3.97
N GLY A 42 1.49 5.44 -4.68
CA GLY A 42 0.80 4.30 -4.06
C GLY A 42 -0.64 4.62 -3.67
N ASP A 43 -1.33 5.34 -4.55
CA ASP A 43 -2.59 6.04 -4.26
C ASP A 43 -3.77 5.47 -5.02
N THR A 44 -3.50 4.70 -6.05
CA THR A 44 -4.47 3.91 -6.79
C THR A 44 -4.11 2.43 -6.79
N PRO A 45 -5.07 1.51 -6.95
CA PRO A 45 -4.75 0.09 -7.12
C PRO A 45 -3.78 -0.19 -8.29
N GLY A 46 -3.76 0.68 -9.32
CA GLY A 46 -2.84 0.59 -10.45
C GLY A 46 -1.40 1.00 -10.15
N ASP A 47 -1.14 1.54 -8.95
CA ASP A 47 0.20 1.84 -8.46
C ASP A 47 0.86 0.63 -7.79
N LEU A 48 0.10 -0.41 -7.46
CA LEU A 48 0.65 -1.63 -6.88
C LEU A 48 1.38 -2.46 -7.94
N ILE A 49 2.58 -2.93 -7.59
CA ILE A 49 3.40 -3.75 -8.47
C ILE A 49 3.33 -5.22 -8.03
N TYR A 50 3.55 -5.47 -6.75
CA TYR A 50 3.43 -6.78 -6.12
C TYR A 50 3.23 -6.61 -4.61
N ALA A 51 2.81 -7.70 -3.96
CA ALA A 51 2.80 -7.84 -2.52
C ALA A 51 3.86 -8.85 -2.07
N VAL A 52 4.43 -8.61 -0.89
CA VAL A 52 5.21 -9.59 -0.14
C VAL A 52 4.38 -10.00 1.06
N VAL A 53 4.08 -11.29 1.19
CA VAL A 53 3.41 -11.85 2.35
C VAL A 53 4.44 -12.62 3.15
N GLU A 54 4.65 -12.20 4.39
CA GLU A 54 5.49 -12.90 5.35
C GLU A 54 4.67 -13.94 6.10
N LEU A 55 5.14 -15.18 6.04
CA LEU A 55 4.68 -16.33 6.80
C LEU A 55 5.81 -16.75 7.77
N PRO A 56 5.56 -17.68 8.71
CA PRO A 56 6.55 -18.04 9.74
C PRO A 56 7.93 -18.44 9.19
N ASP A 57 7.95 -19.26 8.13
CA ASP A 57 9.18 -19.84 7.58
C ASP A 57 9.56 -19.33 6.18
N GLU A 58 8.71 -18.50 5.58
CA GLU A 58 8.85 -18.09 4.18
C GLU A 58 8.18 -16.76 3.85
N TYR A 59 8.53 -16.22 2.68
CA TYR A 59 7.84 -15.12 2.05
C TYR A 59 7.16 -15.60 0.77
N VAL A 60 5.95 -15.11 0.53
CA VAL A 60 5.23 -15.29 -0.73
C VAL A 60 5.28 -13.97 -1.50
N LEU A 61 5.85 -13.99 -2.71
CA LEU A 61 5.81 -12.88 -3.63
C LEU A 61 4.59 -13.03 -4.53
N LEU A 62 3.71 -12.03 -4.53
CA LEU A 62 2.42 -12.04 -5.23
C LEU A 62 2.35 -10.85 -6.20
N PRO A 63 2.59 -11.06 -7.49
CA PRO A 63 2.46 -10.02 -8.51
C PRO A 63 1.03 -9.47 -8.59
N VAL A 64 0.86 -8.25 -9.10
CA VAL A 64 -0.46 -7.60 -9.19
C VAL A 64 -1.50 -8.44 -9.95
N GLU A 65 -1.07 -9.20 -10.96
CA GLU A 65 -1.93 -10.10 -11.74
C GLU A 65 -2.56 -11.24 -10.92
N THR A 66 -2.03 -11.54 -9.73
CA THR A 66 -2.66 -12.51 -8.81
C THR A 66 -3.92 -11.95 -8.15
N GLY A 67 -4.14 -10.63 -8.18
CA GLY A 67 -5.31 -10.02 -7.55
C GLY A 67 -5.31 -10.07 -6.01
N PHE A 68 -4.20 -10.49 -5.39
CA PHE A 68 -4.07 -10.57 -3.92
C PHE A 68 -4.38 -9.23 -3.23
N ALA A 69 -3.89 -8.12 -3.80
CA ALA A 69 -4.17 -6.79 -3.26
C ALA A 69 -5.67 -6.48 -3.15
N GLY A 70 -6.50 -7.02 -4.06
CA GLY A 70 -7.94 -6.87 -3.98
C GLY A 70 -8.54 -7.60 -2.77
N ARG A 71 -7.99 -8.77 -2.41
CA ARG A 71 -8.41 -9.55 -1.23
C ARG A 71 -8.09 -8.86 0.08
N VAL A 72 -7.03 -8.05 0.09
CA VAL A 72 -6.61 -7.28 1.26
C VAL A 72 -7.34 -5.95 1.36
N ASN A 73 -7.51 -5.24 0.24
CA ASN A 73 -8.00 -3.87 0.24
C ASN A 73 -9.53 -3.75 0.12
N PHE A 74 -10.24 -4.80 -0.32
CA PHE A 74 -11.68 -4.74 -0.59
C PHE A 74 -12.51 -5.87 0.03
N GLU A 75 -11.87 -6.87 0.62
CA GLU A 75 -12.56 -8.03 1.18
C GLU A 75 -12.16 -8.24 2.64
N ARG A 76 -13.10 -8.68 3.47
CA ARG A 76 -12.88 -8.97 4.90
C ARG A 76 -12.14 -7.84 5.62
N LEU A 77 -12.60 -6.61 5.43
CA LEU A 77 -11.93 -5.41 5.92
C LEU A 77 -11.73 -5.42 7.43
N ASP A 78 -12.70 -5.92 8.20
CA ASP A 78 -12.60 -6.04 9.66
C ASP A 78 -11.43 -6.95 10.07
N PHE A 79 -11.25 -8.09 9.40
CA PHE A 79 -10.12 -8.99 9.66
C PHE A 79 -8.77 -8.27 9.45
N TRP A 80 -8.62 -7.55 8.35
CA TRP A 80 -7.36 -6.83 8.05
C TRP A 80 -7.14 -5.64 8.97
N ALA A 81 -8.21 -4.95 9.34
CA ALA A 81 -8.18 -3.85 10.29
C ALA A 81 -7.85 -4.32 11.71
N GLU A 82 -8.32 -5.50 12.13
CA GLU A 82 -7.97 -6.09 13.43
C GLU A 82 -6.53 -6.63 13.43
N LYS A 83 -6.12 -7.29 12.35
CA LYS A 83 -4.81 -7.93 12.25
C LYS A 83 -3.65 -6.94 12.21
N GLN A 84 -3.88 -5.69 11.76
CA GLN A 84 -2.89 -4.60 11.79
C GLN A 84 -1.51 -5.01 11.22
N CYS A 85 -1.49 -5.69 10.07
CA CYS A 85 -0.27 -6.27 9.50
C CYS A 85 0.07 -5.77 8.10
N ILE A 86 -0.53 -4.67 7.62
CA ILE A 86 -0.37 -4.18 6.25
C ILE A 86 0.58 -2.98 6.21
N TYR A 87 1.63 -3.07 5.41
CA TYR A 87 2.68 -2.07 5.27
C TYR A 87 2.88 -1.70 3.80
N TRP A 88 3.50 -0.56 3.58
CA TRP A 88 3.67 0.04 2.26
C TRP A 88 5.12 0.45 2.07
N VAL A 89 5.65 0.26 0.86
CA VAL A 89 7.01 0.69 0.52
C VAL A 89 7.10 1.11 -0.95
N PRO A 90 7.81 2.21 -1.28
CA PRO A 90 8.09 2.56 -2.66
C PRO A 90 8.98 1.51 -3.35
N GLU A 91 8.70 1.18 -4.60
CA GLU A 91 9.47 0.24 -5.43
C GLU A 91 10.97 0.52 -5.41
N GLY A 92 11.37 1.79 -5.55
CA GLY A 92 12.77 2.21 -5.54
C GLY A 92 13.51 1.95 -4.22
N LYS A 93 12.80 1.57 -3.16
CA LYS A 93 13.35 1.21 -1.85
C LYS A 93 13.18 -0.29 -1.52
N ALA A 94 12.36 -1.01 -2.28
CA ALA A 94 12.04 -2.42 -2.07
C ALA A 94 12.96 -3.36 -2.89
N SER A 95 14.28 -3.28 -2.66
CA SER A 95 15.23 -4.06 -3.47
C SER A 95 15.10 -5.57 -3.21
N LEU A 96 14.88 -6.34 -4.29
CA LEU A 96 14.86 -7.80 -4.27
C LEU A 96 16.19 -8.41 -4.77
N PRO A 97 16.57 -9.62 -4.29
CA PRO A 97 17.63 -10.42 -4.88
C PRO A 97 17.51 -10.58 -6.40
N ALA A 98 18.64 -10.61 -7.10
CA ALA A 98 18.67 -10.62 -8.57
C ALA A 98 17.85 -11.75 -9.19
N ARG A 99 17.90 -12.96 -8.61
CA ARG A 99 17.13 -14.13 -9.08
C ARG A 99 15.61 -13.96 -9.01
N LEU A 100 15.12 -13.08 -8.13
CA LEU A 100 13.69 -12.84 -7.92
C LEU A 100 13.16 -11.69 -8.80
N ARG A 101 14.04 -10.89 -9.40
CA ARG A 101 13.66 -9.80 -10.30
C ARG A 101 13.44 -10.37 -11.70
N ARG A 102 12.21 -10.30 -12.21
CA ARG A 102 11.93 -10.77 -13.58
C ARG A 102 12.44 -9.71 -14.56
N SER A 103 13.48 -10.04 -15.33
CA SER A 103 14.08 -9.13 -16.30
C SER A 103 13.44 -9.35 -17.66
N VAL A 104 12.31 -8.70 -17.95
CA VAL A 104 11.68 -8.84 -19.28
C VAL A 104 12.17 -7.77 -20.27
N TRP A 105 12.85 -6.71 -19.82
CA TRP A 105 13.46 -5.75 -20.75
C TRP A 105 14.58 -4.92 -20.12
N LEU A 106 15.61 -4.60 -20.91
CA LEU A 106 16.89 -3.98 -20.52
C LEU A 106 16.81 -2.59 -19.84
N LEU A 107 15.63 -2.02 -19.59
CA LEU A 107 15.50 -0.67 -19.02
C LEU A 107 14.72 -0.58 -17.70
N ARG A 108 14.09 -1.65 -17.18
CA ARG A 108 13.45 -1.63 -15.85
C ARG A 108 13.46 -3.01 -15.17
N PRO A 109 13.69 -3.10 -13.86
CA PRO A 109 13.37 -4.30 -13.10
C PRO A 109 11.87 -4.59 -13.28
N GLY A 110 11.51 -5.76 -13.81
CA GLY A 110 10.13 -6.20 -13.83
C GLY A 110 9.71 -6.69 -12.45
N ALA A 111 8.41 -6.64 -12.18
CA ALA A 111 7.80 -7.28 -11.01
C ALA A 111 8.26 -8.74 -10.90
N PRO A 112 8.40 -9.29 -9.68
CA PRO A 112 8.69 -10.71 -9.50
C PRO A 112 7.61 -11.57 -10.18
N SER A 113 7.89 -12.86 -10.40
CA SER A 113 6.81 -13.82 -10.64
C SER A 113 6.23 -14.28 -9.30
N TYR A 114 5.06 -14.91 -9.31
CA TYR A 114 4.59 -15.64 -8.14
C TYR A 114 5.66 -16.66 -7.72
N THR A 115 6.07 -16.61 -6.45
CA THR A 115 7.02 -17.57 -5.89
C THR A 115 6.97 -17.56 -4.37
N ARG A 116 7.25 -18.72 -3.76
CA ARG A 116 7.65 -18.83 -2.36
C ARG A 116 9.15 -18.72 -2.24
N VAL A 117 9.62 -18.12 -1.15
CA VAL A 117 11.02 -17.82 -0.90
C VAL A 117 11.31 -18.12 0.57
N PRO A 118 12.30 -18.95 0.92
CA PRO A 118 12.66 -19.19 2.31
C PRO A 118 12.91 -17.89 3.07
N ARG A 119 12.49 -17.83 4.33
CA ARG A 119 12.62 -16.62 5.15
C ARG A 119 14.06 -16.09 5.19
N SER A 120 15.03 -17.00 5.34
CA SER A 120 16.46 -16.71 5.39
C SER A 120 16.99 -15.98 4.14
N GLU A 121 16.32 -16.09 3.00
CA GLU A 121 16.74 -15.46 1.76
C GLU A 121 16.30 -14.00 1.61
N LEU A 122 15.21 -13.59 2.28
CA LEU A 122 14.58 -12.30 2.07
C LEU A 122 14.48 -11.44 3.34
N GLN A 123 14.46 -12.05 4.52
CA GLN A 123 14.24 -11.36 5.80
C GLN A 123 15.16 -10.16 5.99
N GLY A 124 16.49 -10.37 5.88
CA GLY A 124 17.46 -9.29 6.07
C GLY A 124 17.33 -8.13 5.07
N ARG A 125 16.71 -8.35 3.91
CA ARG A 125 16.40 -7.27 2.94
C ARG A 125 15.13 -6.53 3.34
N VAL A 126 14.07 -7.25 3.65
CA VAL A 126 12.76 -6.69 4.02
C VAL A 126 12.86 -5.86 5.30
N GLU A 127 13.66 -6.28 6.27
CA GLU A 127 13.91 -5.54 7.52
C GLU A 127 14.59 -4.19 7.30
N GLN A 128 15.30 -4.01 6.18
CA GLN A 128 15.96 -2.76 5.83
C GLN A 128 15.05 -1.81 5.04
N TRP A 129 13.87 -2.26 4.62
CA TRP A 129 12.96 -1.42 3.85
C TRP A 129 12.31 -0.36 4.75
N PRO A 130 12.17 0.89 4.27
CA PRO A 130 11.47 1.93 5.00
C PRO A 130 9.95 1.69 4.90
N LEU A 131 9.43 0.78 5.71
CA LEU A 131 8.02 0.41 5.72
C LEU A 131 7.16 1.50 6.36
N GLU A 132 6.07 1.88 5.70
CA GLU A 132 5.02 2.76 6.23
C GLU A 132 3.83 1.90 6.70
N GLY A 133 3.40 2.05 7.96
CA GLY A 133 2.29 1.30 8.55
C GLY A 133 2.58 0.79 9.97
N PRO A 134 1.75 -0.12 10.51
CA PRO A 134 0.69 -0.83 9.81
C PRO A 134 -0.53 0.06 9.53
N GLN A 135 -1.09 -0.04 8.33
CA GLN A 135 -2.32 0.66 7.95
C GLN A 135 -2.97 0.06 6.71
N THR A 136 -4.31 0.00 6.71
CA THR A 136 -5.10 -0.37 5.53
C THR A 136 -5.05 0.72 4.46
N TRP A 137 -5.49 0.38 3.25
CA TRP A 137 -5.67 1.34 2.17
C TRP A 137 -6.53 2.54 2.56
N GLU A 138 -7.65 2.27 3.23
CA GLU A 138 -8.59 3.31 3.65
C GLU A 138 -7.95 4.25 4.67
N GLN A 139 -7.23 3.71 5.65
CA GLN A 139 -6.50 4.50 6.64
C GLN A 139 -5.45 5.39 5.97
N ARG A 140 -4.68 4.86 5.01
CA ARG A 140 -3.71 5.62 4.20
C ARG A 140 -4.38 6.78 3.43
N LYS A 141 -5.56 6.53 2.83
CA LYS A 141 -6.34 7.56 2.14
C LYS A 141 -6.78 8.67 3.10
N TRP A 142 -7.28 8.32 4.28
CA TRP A 142 -7.69 9.29 5.30
C TRP A 142 -6.52 10.13 5.83
N LEU A 143 -5.37 9.51 6.11
CA LEU A 143 -4.16 10.23 6.53
C LEU A 143 -3.73 11.26 5.49
N ARG A 144 -3.82 10.92 4.20
CA ARG A 144 -3.53 11.88 3.14
C ARG A 144 -4.50 13.05 3.17
N ILE A 145 -5.80 12.80 3.26
CA ILE A 145 -6.80 13.88 3.33
C ILE A 145 -6.54 14.77 4.54
N ALA A 146 -6.22 14.20 5.70
CA ALA A 146 -5.87 14.94 6.91
C ALA A 146 -4.62 15.82 6.70
N ASN A 147 -3.58 15.29 6.05
CA ASN A 147 -2.33 15.99 5.75
C ASN A 147 -2.45 17.00 4.59
N SER A 148 -3.45 16.85 3.71
CA SER A 148 -3.63 17.68 2.51
C SER A 148 -4.46 18.95 2.77
N ARG A 149 -4.69 19.33 4.03
CA ARG A 149 -5.42 20.56 4.34
C ARG A 149 -4.66 21.78 3.80
N PRO A 150 -5.20 22.50 2.81
CA PRO A 150 -4.67 23.80 2.48
C PRO A 150 -4.88 24.71 3.70
N PHE A 151 -3.95 25.64 3.95
CA PHE A 151 -4.00 26.63 5.05
C PHE A 151 -3.39 26.28 6.42
N ALA A 152 -2.67 25.17 6.59
CA ALA A 152 -1.91 24.92 7.84
C ALA A 152 -0.79 25.94 8.14
N GLY A 153 -0.53 26.88 7.22
CA GLY A 153 0.43 27.98 7.37
C GLY A 153 -0.19 29.39 7.41
N LEU A 154 -1.51 29.55 7.48
CA LEU A 154 -2.08 30.86 7.80
C LEU A 154 -1.96 31.09 9.31
N ASN A 155 -0.92 31.82 9.71
CA ASN A 155 -0.86 32.46 11.03
C ASN A 155 -2.23 33.11 11.33
N PRO A 156 -2.80 32.93 12.53
CA PRO A 156 -3.99 33.65 12.94
C PRO A 156 -3.60 35.09 13.30
N ILE A 157 -3.26 35.90 12.29
CA ILE A 157 -3.17 37.36 12.44
C ILE A 157 -4.02 37.97 11.32
N THR A 158 -5.32 37.74 11.40
CA THR A 158 -6.28 38.70 10.88
C THR A 158 -7.45 38.70 11.86
N GLN A 159 -7.40 39.61 12.84
CA GLN A 159 -8.61 40.04 13.52
C GLN A 159 -9.61 40.49 12.45
N PRO A 160 -10.89 40.10 12.52
CA PRO A 160 -11.90 40.65 11.64
C PRO A 160 -11.91 42.17 11.83
N GLY A 161 -11.76 42.90 10.72
CA GLY A 161 -11.61 44.34 10.71
C GLY A 161 -12.69 45.01 11.56
N GLU A 162 -12.24 45.78 12.55
CA GLU A 162 -13.08 46.79 13.19
C GLU A 162 -13.63 47.70 12.09
N LEU A 163 -14.94 47.65 11.91
CA LEU A 163 -15.68 48.64 11.16
C LEU A 163 -15.36 50.00 11.77
N SER A 164 -14.54 50.80 11.07
CA SER A 164 -14.23 52.15 11.48
C SER A 164 -15.49 53.01 11.37
N GLU A 165 -16.25 53.10 12.46
CA GLU A 165 -17.34 54.06 12.61
C GLU A 165 -16.78 55.46 12.85
N HIS A 166 -16.32 56.14 11.80
CA HIS A 166 -16.16 57.60 11.85
C HIS A 166 -16.65 58.26 10.55
N PRO A 167 -17.74 59.05 10.60
CA PRO A 167 -18.20 59.79 9.43
C PRO A 167 -17.30 61.02 9.18
N PRO A 168 -17.07 61.42 7.92
CA PRO A 168 -16.27 62.59 7.59
C PRO A 168 -17.01 63.89 7.97
N THR A 169 -16.36 64.70 8.80
CA THR A 169 -16.81 66.04 9.20
C THR A 169 -16.86 66.96 7.99
N ARG A 170 -18.06 67.37 7.58
CA ARG A 170 -18.26 68.41 6.55
C ARG A 170 -17.71 69.75 7.06
N ARG A 171 -16.65 70.26 6.43
CA ARG A 171 -16.29 71.69 6.52
C ARG A 171 -17.25 72.49 5.64
N ARG A 172 -18.02 73.39 6.25
CA ARG A 172 -18.74 74.46 5.55
C ARG A 172 -17.74 75.56 5.17
N ALA A 173 -17.82 76.02 3.94
CA ALA A 173 -17.34 77.33 3.50
C ALA A 173 -18.36 78.40 3.90
#